data_AF-A0A5N5GM73-F1
#
_entry.id   AF-A0A5N5GM73-F1
#
_cell.length_a   1.000
_cell.length_b   1.000
_cell.length_c   1.000
_cell.angle_alpha   90.00
_cell.angle_beta   90.00
_cell.angle_gamma   90.00
#
_symmetry.space_group_name_H-M   'P 1'
#
loop_
_entity.id
_entity.type
_entity.pdbx_description
1 polymer ?
#
loop_
_entity_poly.entity_id
_entity_poly.type
_entity_poly.pdbx_seq_one_letter_code
_entity_poly.pdbx_strand_id
1 'polypeptide(L)'
;MDVKSIKSLAESPALSSVPSAYAFNINPNDEADPNDPEFAIPIVDMSLLTLGSPDQRSKIVHNLIKICQEWGFFIAINHGVPESLMKGMIDACHGFFSLPDEE
;
A
#
# COMPACT_ATOMS: atom_id res chain seq x y z
N MET A 1 27.03 -5.20 -14.29
CA MET A 1 27.00 -4.33 -13.10
C MET A 1 26.62 -5.22 -11.94
N ASP A 2 27.44 -5.24 -10.90
CA ASP A 2 27.04 -5.84 -9.62
C ASP A 2 26.13 -4.82 -8.93
N VAL A 3 24.82 -5.11 -8.86
CA VAL A 3 23.83 -4.20 -8.25
C VAL A 3 23.69 -4.58 -6.79
N LYS A 4 24.25 -3.76 -5.89
CA LYS A 4 24.17 -4.00 -4.44
C LYS A 4 22.77 -3.70 -3.89
N SER A 5 22.15 -2.62 -4.36
CA SER A 5 20.78 -2.23 -4.00
C SER A 5 20.10 -1.43 -5.11
N ILE A 6 18.77 -1.47 -5.18
CA ILE A 6 18.00 -0.63 -6.13
C ILE A 6 18.13 0.86 -5.79
N LYS A 7 18.30 1.20 -4.51
CA LYS A 7 18.56 2.58 -4.07
C LYS A 7 19.85 3.12 -4.70
N SER A 8 20.97 2.40 -4.56
CA SER A 8 22.25 2.78 -5.16
C SER A 8 22.17 2.89 -6.69
N LEU A 9 21.36 2.04 -7.32
CA LEU A 9 21.11 2.05 -8.75
C LEU A 9 20.34 3.32 -9.16
N ALA A 10 19.27 3.66 -8.45
CA ALA A 10 18.43 4.84 -8.72
C ALA A 10 19.15 6.18 -8.44
N GLU A 11 20.03 6.22 -7.45
CA GLU A 11 20.84 7.40 -7.10
C GLU A 11 22.06 7.57 -8.01
N SER A 12 22.40 6.57 -8.81
CA SER A 12 23.56 6.62 -9.71
C SER A 12 23.31 7.53 -10.92
N PRO A 13 24.20 8.51 -11.18
CA PRO A 13 24.08 9.39 -12.35
C PRO A 13 24.36 8.69 -13.69
N ALA A 14 24.77 7.41 -13.67
CA ALA A 14 25.19 6.67 -14.85
C ALA A 14 24.03 6.03 -15.64
N LEU A 15 22.79 6.05 -15.12
CA LEU A 15 21.65 5.45 -15.79
C LEU A 15 20.89 6.48 -16.62
N SER A 16 20.82 6.25 -17.93
CA SER A 16 19.92 6.96 -18.84
C SER A 16 18.57 6.24 -19.04
N SER A 17 18.47 4.99 -18.60
CA SER A 17 17.27 4.15 -18.71
C SER A 17 17.28 3.01 -17.69
N VAL A 18 16.10 2.45 -17.40
CA VAL A 18 15.95 1.28 -16.52
C VAL A 18 16.63 0.06 -17.16
N PRO A 19 17.47 -0.70 -16.43
CA PRO A 19 18.09 -1.90 -16.96
C PRO A 19 17.06 -2.96 -17.35
N SER A 20 17.32 -3.71 -18.43
CA SER A 20 16.38 -4.71 -18.96
C SER A 20 16.02 -5.83 -17.97
N ALA A 21 16.87 -6.11 -16.99
CA ALA A 21 16.58 -7.06 -15.91
C ALA A 21 15.38 -6.64 -15.03
N TYR A 22 15.03 -5.35 -15.02
CA TYR A 22 13.88 -4.79 -14.31
C TYR A 22 12.76 -4.35 -15.26
N ALA A 23 12.92 -4.56 -16.58
CA ALA A 23 11.88 -4.24 -17.54
C ALA A 23 10.78 -5.30 -17.47
N PHE A 24 9.57 -4.86 -17.15
CA PHE A 24 8.37 -5.70 -17.22
C PHE A 24 7.62 -5.38 -18.51
N ASN A 25 7.39 -6.39 -19.34
CA ASN A 25 6.57 -6.24 -20.55
C ASN A 25 5.11 -6.42 -20.16
N ILE A 26 4.40 -5.31 -20.00
CA ILE A 26 2.95 -5.33 -19.81
C ILE A 26 2.32 -5.68 -21.16
N ASN A 27 1.43 -6.65 -21.17
CA ASN A 27 0.57 -6.86 -22.32
C ASN A 27 -0.41 -5.68 -22.36
N PRO A 28 -0.51 -4.90 -23.45
CA PRO A 28 -1.41 -3.74 -23.50
C PRO A 28 -2.89 -4.07 -23.27
N ASN A 29 -3.27 -5.35 -23.34
CA ASN A 29 -4.61 -5.82 -22.98
C ASN A 29 -4.83 -6.04 -21.47
N ASP A 30 -3.77 -5.98 -20.64
CA ASP A 30 -3.84 -6.11 -19.18
C ASP A 30 -3.90 -4.74 -18.47
N GLU A 31 -3.95 -3.64 -19.23
CA GLU A 31 -4.11 -2.31 -18.65
C GLU A 31 -5.54 -2.13 -18.13
N ALA A 32 -5.69 -2.12 -16.81
CA ALA A 32 -6.94 -1.75 -16.15
C ALA A 32 -7.27 -0.28 -16.45
N ASP A 33 -8.54 0.01 -16.80
CA ASP A 33 -9.00 1.40 -16.90
C ASP A 33 -8.93 2.03 -15.50
N PRO A 34 -8.10 3.07 -15.28
CA PRO A 34 -7.98 3.70 -13.97
C PRO A 34 -9.25 4.40 -13.50
N ASN A 35 -10.25 4.58 -14.39
CA ASN A 35 -11.55 5.15 -14.07
C ASN A 35 -12.65 4.11 -13.95
N ASP A 36 -12.35 2.82 -14.07
CA ASP A 36 -13.36 1.79 -13.86
C ASP A 36 -13.82 1.80 -12.40
N PRO A 37 -15.09 2.09 -12.12
CA PRO A 37 -15.62 2.02 -10.76
C PRO A 37 -15.52 0.61 -10.16
N GLU A 38 -15.37 -0.44 -10.97
CA GLU A 38 -15.12 -1.81 -10.51
C GLU A 38 -13.71 -2.00 -9.92
N PHE A 39 -12.75 -1.10 -10.18
CA PHE A 39 -11.41 -1.12 -9.57
C PHE A 39 -11.26 -0.23 -8.33
N ALA A 40 -12.34 0.44 -7.88
CA ALA A 40 -12.29 1.28 -6.68
C ALA A 40 -12.16 0.43 -5.40
N ILE A 41 -10.97 0.45 -4.79
CA ILE A 41 -10.65 -0.31 -3.57
C ILE A 41 -11.64 0.04 -2.45
N PRO A 42 -12.28 -0.95 -1.79
CA PRO A 42 -13.21 -0.70 -0.70
C PRO A 42 -12.57 0.07 0.46
N ILE A 43 -13.30 1.05 1.00
CA ILE A 43 -12.93 1.80 2.20
C ILE A 43 -13.80 1.36 3.38
N VAL A 44 -13.17 1.03 4.51
CA VAL A 44 -13.83 0.53 5.72
C VAL A 44 -13.62 1.50 6.88
N ASP A 45 -14.72 2.02 7.43
CA ASP A 45 -14.70 2.78 8.68
C ASP A 45 -14.69 1.84 9.89
N MET A 46 -13.52 1.74 10.52
CA MET A 46 -13.28 0.85 11.65
C MET A 46 -13.88 1.38 12.97
N SER A 47 -14.25 2.66 13.05
CA SER A 47 -14.91 3.21 14.25
C SER A 47 -16.28 2.56 14.51
N LEU A 48 -16.93 2.05 13.45
CA LEU A 48 -18.20 1.34 13.57
C LEU A 48 -18.09 0.02 14.36
N LEU A 49 -16.89 -0.58 14.44
CA LEU A 49 -16.64 -1.79 15.23
C LEU A 49 -16.58 -1.50 16.73
N THR A 50 -16.04 -0.34 17.12
CA THR A 50 -15.74 -0.01 18.53
C THR A 50 -16.75 0.97 19.13
N LEU A 51 -17.27 1.90 18.33
CA LEU A 51 -18.18 2.97 18.77
C LEU A 51 -19.61 2.79 18.25
N GLY A 52 -19.83 1.90 17.27
CA GLY A 52 -21.16 1.64 16.71
C GLY A 52 -22.10 0.92 17.69
N SER A 53 -23.41 1.05 17.46
CA SER A 53 -24.44 0.21 18.09
C SER A 53 -24.29 -1.27 17.71
N PRO A 54 -24.91 -2.22 18.44
CA PRO A 54 -24.85 -3.65 18.10
C PRO A 54 -25.25 -3.96 16.65
N ASP A 55 -26.27 -3.29 16.12
CA ASP A 55 -26.72 -3.48 14.73
C ASP A 55 -25.70 -2.94 13.72
N GLN A 56 -25.09 -1.78 13.99
CA GLN A 56 -24.03 -1.22 13.15
C GLN A 56 -22.80 -2.13 13.13
N ARG A 57 -22.42 -2.66 14.30
CA ARG A 57 -21.32 -3.64 14.44
C ARG A 57 -21.60 -4.91 13.66
N SER A 58 -22.81 -5.46 13.77
CA SER A 58 -23.20 -6.65 12.99
C SER A 58 -23.12 -6.38 11.48
N LYS A 59 -23.64 -5.24 11.02
CA LYS A 59 -23.60 -4.86 9.60
C LYS A 59 -22.17 -4.72 9.07
N ILE A 60 -21.28 -4.03 9.80
CA ILE A 60 -19.90 -3.85 9.33
C ILE A 60 -19.11 -5.16 9.34
N VAL A 61 -19.36 -6.07 10.29
CA VAL A 61 -18.75 -7.41 10.28
C VAL A 61 -19.18 -8.21 9.05
N HIS A 62 -20.47 -8.21 8.71
CA HIS A 62 -20.95 -8.88 7.49
C HIS A 62 -20.36 -8.25 6.22
N ASN A 63 -20.24 -6.91 6.19
CA ASN A 63 -19.61 -6.21 5.07
C ASN A 63 -18.12 -6.57 4.94
N LEU A 64 -17.38 -6.61 6.05
CA LEU A 64 -15.98 -7.03 6.07
C LEU A 64 -15.79 -8.45 5.53
N ILE A 65 -16.67 -9.40 5.91
CA ILE A 65 -16.63 -10.76 5.36
C ILE A 65 -16.77 -10.73 3.84
N LYS A 66 -17.75 -9.97 3.33
CA LYS A 66 -17.99 -9.85 1.88
C LYS A 66 -16.80 -9.21 1.16
N ILE A 67 -16.26 -8.11 1.68
CA ILE A 67 -15.08 -7.44 1.13
C ILE A 67 -13.88 -8.39 1.10
N CYS A 68 -13.61 -9.12 2.18
CA CYS A 68 -12.52 -10.09 2.22
C CYS A 68 -12.72 -11.26 1.23
N GLN A 69 -13.96 -11.67 0.95
CA GLN A 69 -14.26 -12.74 0.00
C GLN A 69 -14.18 -12.29 -1.46
N GLU A 70 -14.65 -11.08 -1.77
CA GLU A 70 -14.74 -10.56 -3.13
C GLU A 70 -13.47 -9.83 -3.58
N TRP A 71 -12.85 -9.05 -2.67
CA TRP A 71 -11.67 -8.23 -2.95
C TRP A 71 -10.38 -8.79 -2.35
N GLY A 72 -10.45 -9.33 -1.13
CA GLY A 72 -9.27 -9.80 -0.38
C GLY A 72 -8.42 -8.69 0.27
N PHE A 73 -8.71 -7.41 -0.01
CA PHE A 73 -8.05 -6.26 0.62
C PHE A 73 -8.98 -5.03 0.65
N PHE A 74 -8.65 -4.05 1.51
CA PHE A 74 -9.38 -2.80 1.67
C PHE A 74 -8.51 -1.71 2.32
N ILE A 75 -8.96 -0.46 2.25
CA ILE A 75 -8.38 0.68 2.96
C ILE A 75 -9.16 0.89 4.26
N ALA A 76 -8.48 0.88 5.40
CA ALA A 76 -9.09 1.16 6.70
C ALA A 76 -8.99 2.67 7.03
N ILE A 77 -10.09 3.26 7.48
CA ILE A 77 -10.13 4.61 8.07
C ILE A 77 -10.65 4.54 9.50
N ASN A 78 -10.38 5.57 10.30
CA ASN A 78 -10.80 5.65 11.70
C ASN A 78 -10.44 4.39 12.53
N HIS A 79 -9.29 3.77 12.23
CA HIS A 79 -8.80 2.55 12.87
C HIS A 79 -8.26 2.78 14.31
N GLY A 80 -8.19 4.03 14.76
CA GLY A 80 -7.80 4.38 16.13
C GLY A 80 -6.28 4.38 16.39
N VAL A 81 -5.45 4.18 15.36
CA VAL A 81 -4.00 4.35 15.48
C VAL A 81 -3.70 5.85 15.33
N PRO A 82 -2.98 6.47 16.28
CA PRO A 82 -2.65 7.90 16.19
C PRO A 82 -1.83 8.22 14.95
N GLU A 83 -2.16 9.30 14.26
CA GLU A 83 -1.42 9.76 13.08
C GLU A 83 0.05 10.07 13.40
N SER A 84 0.33 10.58 14.60
CA SER A 84 1.70 10.83 15.06
C SER A 84 2.54 9.55 15.16
N LEU A 85 1.92 8.41 15.53
CA LEU A 85 2.59 7.12 15.57
C LEU A 85 2.88 6.60 14.17
N MET A 86 1.91 6.71 13.25
CA MET A 86 2.11 6.36 11.84
C MET A 86 3.22 7.20 11.22
N LYS A 87 3.22 8.51 11.47
CA LYS A 87 4.28 9.42 11.02
C LYS A 87 5.64 9.01 11.58
N GLY A 88 5.72 8.74 12.89
CA GLY A 88 6.96 8.30 13.52
C GLY A 88 7.51 7.00 12.94
N MET A 89 6.63 6.04 12.60
CA MET A 89 7.02 4.80 11.92
C MET A 89 7.61 5.09 10.53
N ILE A 90 6.94 5.92 9.72
CA ILE A 90 7.43 6.30 8.39
C ILE A 90 8.76 7.07 8.47
N ASP A 91 8.88 8.02 9.40
CA ASP A 91 10.11 8.76 9.64
C ASP A 91 11.26 7.83 10.05
N ALA A 92 11.00 6.84 10.91
CA ALA A 92 11.99 5.85 11.31
C ALA A 92 12.45 4.96 10.14
N CYS A 93 11.51 4.52 9.28
CA CYS A 93 11.85 3.80 8.06
C CYS A 93 12.72 4.65 7.14
N HIS A 94 12.37 5.92 6.91
CA HIS A 94 13.19 6.83 6.12
C HIS A 94 14.58 7.03 6.73
N GLY A 95 14.66 7.20 8.05
CA GLY A 95 15.94 7.32 8.76
C GLY A 95 16.82 6.09 8.56
N PHE A 96 16.26 4.90 8.73
CA PHE A 96 16.96 3.62 8.53
C PHE A 96 17.45 3.47 7.08
N PHE A 97 16.57 3.62 6.09
CA PHE A 97 16.95 3.48 4.69
C PHE A 97 17.84 4.62 4.16
N SER A 98 18.07 5.67 4.96
CA SER A 98 19.02 6.75 4.63
C SER A 98 20.44 6.50 5.15
N LEU A 99 20.66 5.44 5.94
CA LEU A 99 22.00 5.03 6.38
C LEU A 99 22.86 4.54 5.19
N PRO A 100 24.19 4.48 5.36
CA PRO A 100 25.09 3.79 4.43
C PRO A 100 24.71 2.32 4.27
N ASP A 101 25.02 1.72 3.12
CA ASP A 101 24.69 0.31 2.83
C ASP A 101 25.39 -0.69 3.77
N GLU A 102 26.45 -0.28 4.48
CA GLU A 102 27.20 -1.11 5.42
C GLU A 102 26.53 -1.29 6.80
N GLU A 103 25.50 -0.50 7.11
CA GLU A 103 24.72 -0.55 8.37
C GLU A 103 23.41 -1.35 8.20
#